data_AF-A0A935BEB9-F1
#
_entry.id   AF-A0A935BEB9-F1
#
_cell.length_a   1.000
_cell.length_b   1.000
_cell.length_c   1.000
_cell.angle_alpha   90.00
_cell.angle_beta   90.00
_cell.angle_gamma   90.00
#
_symmetry.space_group_name_H-M   'P 1'
#
loop_
_entity.id
_entity.type
_entity.pdbx_description
1 polymer ?
#
loop_
_entity_poly.entity_id
_entity_poly.type
_entity_poly.pdbx_seq_one_letter_code
_entity_poly.pdbx_strand_id
1 'polypeptide(L)'
;MNEFLMVDGQRFTHETVDGETMIIDTLNGRLLLLGGFGPVLWDGLCAGVRLADLLEQIRRRFGDAAGDAVAGLLGALTQAEVFLAGLEAPASGESLPLAWLAAAQAYAPPTLEQYDDISEIISMDPIHDVDPDAGWPRLPEL
;
A
#
# COMPACT_ATOMS: atom_id res chain seq x y z
N MET A 1 -7.37 -21.12 -9.93
CA MET A 1 -7.05 -21.02 -8.49
C MET A 1 -7.76 -19.78 -7.98
N ASN A 2 -8.56 -19.91 -6.93
CA ASN A 2 -9.52 -18.90 -6.47
C ASN A 2 -8.92 -18.06 -5.34
N GLU A 3 -7.69 -17.58 -5.54
CA GLU A 3 -6.94 -16.86 -4.52
C GLU A 3 -7.57 -15.49 -4.27
N PHE A 4 -7.88 -15.22 -2.99
CA PHE A 4 -8.48 -13.99 -2.52
C PHE A 4 -7.45 -13.23 -1.69
N LEU A 5 -7.14 -12.00 -2.09
CA LEU A 5 -6.18 -11.15 -1.43
C LEU A 5 -6.92 -10.03 -0.70
N MET A 6 -6.61 -9.87 0.58
CA MET A 6 -7.09 -8.76 1.40
C MET A 6 -5.99 -8.37 2.38
N VAL A 7 -5.75 -7.07 2.52
CA VAL A 7 -4.75 -6.53 3.46
C VAL A 7 -5.17 -6.81 4.90
N ASP A 8 -4.19 -7.14 5.75
CA ASP A 8 -4.37 -7.11 7.20
C ASP A 8 -4.40 -5.66 7.71
N GLY A 9 -5.57 -5.03 7.62
CA GLY A 9 -5.76 -3.62 8.03
C GLY A 9 -5.66 -3.38 9.54
N GLN A 10 -5.50 -4.42 10.38
CA GLN A 10 -5.19 -4.23 11.79
C GLN A 10 -3.68 -4.05 12.02
N ARG A 11 -2.86 -4.75 11.22
CA ARG A 11 -1.40 -4.69 11.29
C ARG A 11 -0.81 -3.55 10.46
N PHE A 12 -1.36 -3.33 9.27
CA PHE A 12 -0.83 -2.36 8.31
C PHE A 12 -1.69 -1.09 8.30
N THR A 13 -1.21 -0.06 9.00
CA THR A 13 -1.80 1.28 8.92
C THR A 13 -1.22 2.02 7.72
N HIS A 14 -2.00 2.88 7.07
CA HIS A 14 -1.55 3.57 5.87
C HIS A 14 -2.07 5.00 5.78
N GLU A 15 -1.35 5.81 5.02
CA GLU A 15 -1.74 7.16 4.63
C GLU A 15 -1.32 7.42 3.19
N THR A 16 -2.19 8.05 2.39
CA THR A 16 -1.89 8.41 1.00
C THR A 16 -1.71 9.91 0.90
N VAL A 17 -0.52 10.36 0.48
CA VAL A 17 -0.14 11.77 0.35
C VAL A 17 0.54 11.95 -1.01
N ASP A 18 0.19 13.02 -1.73
CA ASP A 18 0.79 13.39 -3.03
C ASP A 18 0.89 12.27 -4.08
N GLY A 19 -0.03 11.30 -4.04
CA GLY A 19 -0.07 10.18 -5.00
C GLY A 19 0.85 9.01 -4.63
N GLU A 20 1.34 8.96 -3.40
CA GLU A 20 2.07 7.84 -2.82
C GLU A 20 1.38 7.36 -1.54
N THR A 21 1.38 6.05 -1.31
CA THR A 21 0.83 5.46 -0.09
C THR A 21 1.98 5.00 0.81
N MET A 22 2.04 5.58 2.00
CA MET A 22 2.93 5.17 3.08
C MET A 22 2.22 4.12 3.92
N ILE A 23 2.85 2.97 4.14
CA ILE A 23 2.27 1.83 4.87
C ILE A 23 3.22 1.44 5.99
N ILE A 24 2.72 1.42 7.22
CA ILE A 24 3.48 1.07 8.41
C ILE A 24 3.07 -0.34 8.86
N ASP A 25 4.03 -1.25 8.88
CA ASP A 25 3.90 -2.56 9.53
C ASP A 25 4.10 -2.39 11.04
N THR A 26 2.99 -2.34 11.77
CA THR A 26 3.01 -2.11 13.23
C THR A 26 3.57 -3.30 14.03
N LEU A 27 3.73 -4.47 13.41
CA LEU A 27 4.28 -5.65 14.06
C LEU A 27 5.81 -5.73 13.93
N ASN A 28 6.32 -5.52 12.71
CA ASN A 28 7.76 -5.65 12.44
C ASN A 28 8.50 -4.31 12.36
N GLY A 29 7.81 -3.16 12.44
CA GLY A 29 8.43 -1.85 12.40
C GLY A 29 8.97 -1.45 11.02
N ARG A 30 8.36 -1.96 9.94
CA ARG A 30 8.77 -1.70 8.55
C ARG A 30 7.92 -0.60 7.92
N LEU A 31 8.53 0.24 7.09
CA LEU A 31 7.84 1.21 6.25
C LEU A 31 7.87 0.71 4.79
N LEU A 32 6.70 0.68 4.17
CA LEU A 32 6.56 0.44 2.74
C LEU A 32 6.09 1.73 2.07
N LEU A 33 6.74 2.15 0.99
CA LEU A 33 6.31 3.25 0.15
C LEU A 33 5.80 2.69 -1.18
N LEU A 34 4.57 3.04 -1.53
CA LEU A 34 3.86 2.50 -2.67
C LEU A 34 3.48 3.64 -3.63
N GLY A 35 4.02 3.60 -4.85
CA GLY A 35 3.87 4.67 -5.83
C GLY A 35 3.26 4.22 -7.16
N GLY A 36 3.11 5.17 -8.09
CA GLY A 36 2.55 4.92 -9.42
C GLY A 36 1.08 4.49 -9.36
N PHE A 37 0.76 3.31 -9.90
CA PHE A 37 -0.59 2.72 -9.78
C PHE A 37 -0.84 2.05 -8.41
N GLY A 38 0.16 2.04 -7.53
CA GLY A 38 0.12 1.42 -6.22
C GLY A 38 -1.01 1.91 -5.29
N PRO A 39 -1.21 3.23 -5.07
CA PRO A 39 -2.28 3.73 -4.20
C PRO A 39 -3.68 3.26 -4.62
N VAL A 40 -3.95 3.25 -5.93
CA VAL A 40 -5.23 2.78 -6.47
C VAL A 40 -5.41 1.27 -6.21
N LEU A 41 -4.34 0.48 -6.35
CA LEU A 41 -4.37 -0.94 -6.00
C LEU A 41 -4.58 -1.14 -4.51
N TRP A 42 -3.93 -0.33 -3.67
CA TRP A 42 -3.98 -0.44 -2.22
C TRP A 42 -5.41 -0.32 -1.68
N ASP A 43 -6.16 0.68 -2.15
CA ASP A 43 -7.57 0.86 -1.78
C ASP A 43 -8.40 -0.37 -2.15
N GLY A 44 -8.16 -0.94 -3.34
CA GLY A 44 -8.80 -2.18 -3.79
C GLY A 44 -8.44 -3.38 -2.92
N LEU A 45 -7.16 -3.54 -2.57
CA LEU A 45 -6.67 -4.64 -1.72
C LEU A 45 -7.18 -4.53 -0.28
N CYS A 46 -7.41 -3.32 0.24
CA CYS A 46 -8.07 -3.12 1.54
C CYS A 46 -9.54 -3.60 1.51
N ALA A 47 -10.22 -3.46 0.38
CA ALA A 47 -11.59 -3.96 0.19
C ALA A 47 -11.66 -5.47 -0.11
N GLY A 48 -10.53 -6.07 -0.48
CA GLY A 48 -10.42 -7.47 -0.89
C GLY A 48 -10.66 -7.67 -2.39
N VAL A 49 -9.86 -8.54 -3.02
CA VAL A 49 -9.94 -8.82 -4.46
C VAL A 49 -9.67 -10.29 -4.75
N ARG A 50 -10.27 -10.82 -5.82
CA ARG A 50 -9.83 -12.08 -6.42
C ARG A 50 -8.65 -11.80 -7.34
N LEU A 51 -7.54 -12.51 -7.12
CA LEU A 51 -6.29 -12.28 -7.85
C LEU A 51 -6.47 -12.42 -9.37
N ALA A 52 -7.15 -13.47 -9.80
CA ALA A 52 -7.40 -13.73 -11.22
C ALA A 52 -8.20 -12.61 -11.88
N ASP A 53 -9.29 -12.18 -11.25
CA ASP A 53 -10.17 -11.12 -11.76
C ASP A 53 -9.45 -9.77 -11.82
N LEU A 54 -8.63 -9.46 -10.82
CA LEU A 54 -7.80 -8.25 -10.80
C LEU A 54 -6.82 -8.24 -11.97
N LEU A 55 -6.03 -9.31 -12.12
CA LEU A 55 -5.02 -9.38 -13.18
C LEU A 55 -5.66 -9.37 -14.57
N GLU A 56 -6.78 -10.08 -14.77
CA GLU A 56 -7.52 -10.07 -16.02
C GLU A 56 -7.98 -8.65 -16.37
N GLN A 57 -8.56 -7.91 -15.42
CA GLN A 57 -9.03 -6.56 -15.69
C GLN A 57 -7.89 -5.57 -15.94
N ILE A 58 -6.77 -5.68 -15.22
CA ILE A 58 -5.57 -4.87 -15.46
C ILE A 58 -5.03 -5.13 -16.87
N ARG A 59 -4.87 -6.40 -17.26
CA ARG A 59 -4.40 -6.78 -18.60
C ARG A 59 -5.32 -6.26 -19.69
N ARG A 60 -6.63 -6.43 -19.50
CA ARG A 60 -7.64 -5.96 -20.45
C ARG A 60 -7.61 -4.43 -20.62
N ARG A 61 -7.35 -3.68 -19.54
CA ARG A 61 -7.45 -2.22 -19.54
C ARG A 61 -6.14 -1.52 -19.92
N PHE A 62 -5.01 -2.07 -19.50
CA PHE A 62 -3.68 -1.42 -19.58
C PHE A 62 -2.62 -2.26 -20.31
N GLY A 63 -2.95 -3.50 -20.71
CA GLY A 63 -2.08 -4.42 -21.45
C GLY A 63 -1.32 -5.42 -20.58
N ASP A 64 -0.71 -6.42 -21.21
CA ASP A 64 -0.04 -7.52 -20.49
C ASP A 64 1.11 -7.08 -19.60
N ALA A 65 1.92 -6.12 -20.07
CA ALA A 65 3.01 -5.57 -19.28
C ALA A 65 2.53 -4.94 -17.97
N ALA A 66 1.33 -4.34 -17.95
CA ALA A 66 0.73 -3.83 -16.72
C ALA A 66 0.29 -4.97 -15.80
N GLY A 67 -0.30 -6.03 -16.35
CA GLY A 67 -0.65 -7.23 -15.59
C GLY A 67 0.57 -7.89 -14.94
N ASP A 68 1.69 -7.97 -15.66
CA ASP A 68 2.92 -8.55 -15.15
C ASP A 68 3.55 -7.67 -14.04
N ALA A 69 3.54 -6.35 -14.20
CA ALA A 69 4.02 -5.42 -13.18
C ALA A 69 3.18 -5.49 -11.90
N VAL A 70 1.85 -5.55 -12.02
CA VAL A 70 0.94 -5.72 -10.87
C VAL A 70 1.15 -7.08 -10.21
N ALA A 71 1.31 -8.16 -10.97
CA ALA A 71 1.62 -9.47 -10.41
C ALA A 71 2.95 -9.47 -9.63
N GLY A 72 3.97 -8.77 -10.14
CA GLY A 72 5.24 -8.57 -9.44
C GLY A 72 5.07 -7.82 -8.11
N LEU A 73 4.32 -6.72 -8.10
CA LEU A 73 3.97 -5.99 -6.87
C LEU A 73 3.27 -6.90 -5.86
N LEU A 74 2.24 -7.64 -6.29
CA LEU A 74 1.49 -8.53 -5.40
C LEU A 74 2.39 -9.63 -4.82
N GLY A 75 3.33 -10.16 -5.60
CA GLY A 75 4.36 -11.07 -5.11
C GLY A 75 5.22 -10.44 -4.01
N ALA A 76 5.66 -9.20 -4.19
CA ALA A 76 6.44 -8.48 -3.18
C ALA A 76 5.63 -8.21 -1.90
N LEU A 77 4.35 -7.82 -2.01
CA LEU A 77 3.46 -7.64 -0.87
C LEU A 77 3.17 -8.95 -0.13
N THR A 78 3.07 -10.07 -0.84
CA THR A 78 2.96 -11.41 -0.23
C THR A 78 4.24 -11.77 0.53
N GLN A 79 5.43 -11.49 -0.04
CA GLN A 79 6.71 -11.69 0.66
C GLN A 79 6.85 -10.80 1.90
N ALA A 80 6.25 -9.60 1.86
CA ALA A 80 6.16 -8.70 3.00
C ALA A 80 5.03 -9.09 3.99
N GLU A 81 4.32 -10.21 3.78
CA GLU A 81 3.25 -10.71 4.66
C GLU A 81 2.11 -9.71 4.87
N VAL A 82 1.78 -8.93 3.83
CA VAL A 82 0.75 -7.87 3.89
C VAL A 82 -0.67 -8.43 3.90
N PHE A 83 -0.87 -9.60 3.31
CA PHE A 83 -2.19 -10.19 3.13
C PHE A 83 -2.59 -11.13 4.27
N LEU A 84 -3.89 -11.15 4.57
CA LEU A 84 -4.49 -12.11 5.49
C LEU A 84 -4.37 -13.54 4.94
N ALA A 85 -3.87 -14.45 5.77
CA ALA A 85 -3.73 -15.86 5.41
C ALA A 85 -5.09 -16.60 5.49
N GLY A 86 -5.31 -17.54 4.56
CA GLY A 86 -6.42 -18.50 4.65
C GLY A 86 -7.80 -17.92 4.38
N LEU A 87 -7.90 -16.75 3.74
CA LEU A 87 -9.19 -16.23 3.30
C LEU A 87 -9.76 -17.10 2.18
N GLU A 88 -10.93 -17.68 2.44
CA GLU A 88 -11.76 -18.25 1.38
C GLU A 88 -12.48 -17.10 0.65
N ALA A 89 -12.48 -17.17 -0.69
CA ALA A 89 -13.29 -16.25 -1.45
C ALA A 89 -14.76 -16.36 -1.02
N PRO A 90 -15.51 -15.25 -0.95
CA PRO A 90 -16.93 -15.30 -0.62
C PRO A 90 -17.66 -16.31 -1.53
N ALA A 91 -18.53 -17.12 -0.92
CA ALA A 91 -19.22 -18.22 -1.59
C ALA A 91 -20.15 -17.78 -2.73
N SER A 92 -20.58 -16.51 -2.71
CA SER A 92 -21.17 -15.86 -3.87
C SER A 92 -20.12 -15.70 -4.95
N GLY A 93 -20.35 -16.30 -6.11
CA GLY A 93 -19.48 -16.15 -7.29
C GLY A 93 -19.27 -14.70 -7.76
N GLU A 94 -19.92 -13.72 -7.13
CA GLU A 94 -19.67 -12.30 -7.32
C GLU A 94 -18.23 -11.94 -6.98
N SER A 95 -17.50 -11.54 -8.03
CA SER A 95 -16.29 -10.74 -7.88
C SER A 95 -16.67 -9.42 -7.22
N LEU A 96 -15.89 -8.97 -6.24
CA LEU A 96 -16.08 -7.63 -5.68
C LEU A 96 -15.90 -6.62 -6.82
N PRO A 97 -16.82 -5.65 -6.97
CA PRO A 97 -16.80 -4.75 -8.11
C PRO A 97 -15.51 -3.93 -8.11
N LEU A 98 -14.65 -4.16 -9.12
CA LEU A 98 -13.44 -3.35 -9.36
C LEU A 98 -13.79 -1.99 -9.99
N ALA A 99 -14.88 -1.35 -9.55
CA ALA A 99 -15.33 -0.07 -10.08
C ALA A 99 -14.29 1.04 -9.84
N TRP A 100 -13.49 0.92 -8.77
CA TRP A 100 -12.33 1.76 -8.48
C TRP A 100 -11.28 1.72 -9.60
N LEU A 101 -11.10 0.56 -10.26
CA LEU A 101 -10.18 0.40 -11.38
C LEU A 101 -10.64 1.19 -12.61
N ALA A 102 -11.96 1.28 -12.82
CA ALA A 102 -12.55 2.05 -13.91
C ALA A 102 -12.41 3.57 -13.69
N ALA A 103 -12.29 4.02 -12.45
CA ALA A 103 -12.10 5.44 -12.10
C ALA A 103 -10.67 5.94 -12.33
N ALA A 104 -9.69 5.03 -12.45
CA ALA A 104 -8.30 5.37 -12.69
C ALA A 104 -8.08 5.94 -14.10
N GLN A 105 -7.73 7.22 -14.19
CA GLN A 105 -7.56 7.93 -15.46
C GLN A 105 -6.22 7.63 -16.15
N ALA A 106 -5.16 7.37 -15.38
CA ALA A 106 -3.82 7.12 -15.91
C ALA A 106 -3.18 5.90 -15.23
N TYR A 107 -2.43 5.12 -16.01
CA TYR A 107 -1.61 4.01 -15.52
C TYR A 107 -0.15 4.44 -15.51
N ALA A 108 0.50 4.23 -14.36
CA ALA A 108 1.95 4.25 -14.20
C ALA A 108 2.35 2.93 -13.54
N PRO A 109 3.46 2.28 -13.94
CA PRO A 109 3.89 1.05 -13.29
C PRO A 109 3.96 1.21 -11.76
N PRO A 110 3.39 0.28 -10.98
CA PRO A 110 3.47 0.37 -9.53
C PRO A 110 4.92 0.19 -9.07
N THR A 111 5.30 0.92 -8.02
CA THR A 111 6.59 0.81 -7.35
C THR A 111 6.40 0.46 -5.89
N LEU A 112 7.33 -0.31 -5.32
CA LEU A 112 7.36 -0.62 -3.91
C LEU A 112 8.78 -0.43 -3.39
N GLU A 113 8.93 0.41 -2.38
CA GLU A 113 10.15 0.53 -1.59
C GLU A 113 9.88 0.02 -0.18
N GLN A 114 10.84 -0.65 0.43
CA GLN A 114 10.74 -1.22 1.76
C GLN A 114 11.94 -0.79 2.60
N TYR A 115 11.65 -0.34 3.81
CA TYR A 115 12.61 0.07 4.80
C TYR A 115 12.36 -0.72 6.09
N ASP A 116 13.33 -1.53 6.48
CA ASP A 116 13.19 -2.46 7.61
C ASP A 116 13.49 -1.84 8.98
N ASP A 117 14.05 -0.62 9.00
CA ASP A 117 14.30 0.14 10.21
C ASP A 117 13.71 1.54 10.10
N ILE A 118 12.45 1.69 10.54
CA ILE A 118 11.77 2.99 10.63
C ILE A 118 12.55 3.96 11.54
N SER A 119 13.32 3.45 12.51
CA SER A 119 14.10 4.28 13.44
C SER A 119 15.18 5.07 12.70
N GLU A 120 15.79 4.53 11.64
CA GLU A 120 16.77 5.25 10.83
C GLU A 120 16.13 6.42 10.07
N ILE A 121 14.89 6.26 9.59
CA ILE A 121 14.16 7.31 8.86
C ILE A 121 13.67 8.41 9.81
N ILE A 122 13.08 8.04 10.96
CA ILE A 122 12.64 9.01 11.97
C ILE A 122 13.82 9.79 12.54
N SER A 123 15.00 9.17 12.66
CA SER A 123 16.23 9.85 13.10
C SER A 123 16.71 10.92 12.12
N MET A 124 16.27 10.89 10.86
CA MET A 124 16.57 11.94 9.88
C MET A 124 15.61 13.15 9.96
N ASP A 125 14.57 13.09 10.80
CA ASP A 125 13.61 14.17 10.94
C ASP A 125 14.14 15.30 11.86
N PRO A 126 14.36 16.54 11.33
CA PRO A 126 14.91 17.66 12.08
C PRO A 126 14.02 18.17 13.23
N ILE A 127 12.78 17.68 13.36
CA ILE A 127 11.88 18.05 14.48
C ILE A 127 12.38 17.58 15.87
N HIS A 128 13.36 16.67 15.94
CA HIS A 128 13.91 16.15 17.19
C HIS A 128 15.03 17.00 17.80
N ASP A 129 15.48 18.06 17.12
CA ASP A 129 16.52 18.98 17.61
C ASP A 129 15.91 20.08 18.50
N VAL A 130 15.22 19.66 19.57
CA VAL A 130 14.71 20.57 20.59
C VAL A 130 15.71 20.64 21.74
N ASP A 131 16.17 21.86 22.03
CA ASP A 131 16.90 22.14 23.27
C ASP A 131 15.99 21.77 24.46
N PRO A 132 16.39 20.82 25.33
CA PRO A 132 15.55 20.37 26.45
C PRO A 132 15.18 21.50 27.42
N ASP A 133 15.91 22.62 27.42
CA ASP A 133 15.62 23.79 28.24
C ASP A 133 14.65 24.78 27.57
N ALA A 134 14.45 24.71 26.25
CA ALA A 134 13.61 25.62 25.49
C ALA A 134 12.57 24.85 24.65
N GLY A 135 11.53 24.35 25.33
CA GLY A 135 10.40 23.69 24.69
C GLY A 135 9.74 24.51 23.57
N TRP A 136 9.03 23.82 22.67
CA TRP A 136 8.30 24.41 21.55
C TRP A 136 6.89 24.88 21.96
N PRO A 137 6.34 25.98 21.37
CA PRO A 137 6.97 26.95 20.47
C PRO A 137 7.65 28.11 21.21
N ARG A 138 8.70 28.70 20.61
CA ARG A 138 9.32 29.94 21.12
C ARG A 138 8.43 31.15 20.79
N LEU A 139 7.95 31.83 21.82
CA LEU A 139 7.32 33.14 21.66
C LEU A 139 8.40 34.17 21.26
N PRO A 140 8.14 35.05 20.28
CA PRO A 140 9.09 36.11 19.93
C PRO A 140 9.30 37.03 21.14
N GLU A 141 10.56 37.38 21.42
CA GLU A 141 10.89 38.38 22.44
C GLU A 141 10.38 39.76 21.97
N LEU A 142 9.64 40.46 22.84
CA LEU A 142 9.10 41.80 22.63
C LEU A 142 10.17 42.89 22.85
#